data_AF-A0A1G8WPX4-F1
#
_entry.id   AF-A0A1G8WPX4-F1
#
_cell.length_a   1.000
_cell.length_b   1.000
_cell.length_c   1.000
_cell.angle_alpha   90.00
_cell.angle_beta   90.00
_cell.angle_gamma   90.00
#
_symmetry.space_group_name_H-M   'P 1'
#
loop_
_entity.id
_entity.type
_entity.pdbx_description
1 polymer ?
#
loop_
_entity_poly.entity_id
_entity_poly.type
_entity_poly.pdbx_seq_one_letter_code
_entity_poly.pdbx_strand_id
1 'polypeptide(L)'
;MRQLFWVALLGLGLVYYFADAPNEQSQDIQQSDELAAEKVSVGKSSEHEIAAGVDTVLATLEDLNDTITSSPDDTAEINQLGKTLSEDWDVIEKQVEENFPDDYKNIEDSLYPLIAYAQKGQPDTKQIKQLIPQVKDKLTAFKEKLSS
;
A
#
# COMPACT_ATOMS: atom_id res chain seq x y z
N MET A 1 11.27 -3.12 -23.54
CA MET A 1 12.26 -2.41 -22.71
C MET A 1 11.52 -1.73 -21.58
N ARG A 2 11.54 -2.32 -20.38
CA ARG A 2 11.00 -1.71 -19.15
C ARG A 2 12.21 -1.34 -18.30
N GLN A 3 12.41 -0.04 -18.08
CA GLN A 3 13.56 0.48 -17.32
C GLN A 3 13.29 0.30 -15.83
N LEU A 4 14.18 -0.43 -15.17
CA LEU A 4 14.24 -0.62 -13.72
C LEU A 4 15.08 0.52 -13.13
N PHE A 5 14.48 1.41 -12.34
CA PHE A 5 15.24 2.40 -11.58
C PHE A 5 15.64 1.81 -10.22
N TRP A 6 16.80 1.18 -10.19
CA TRP A 6 17.56 0.96 -8.96
C TRP A 6 18.37 2.22 -8.67
N VAL A 7 18.13 2.88 -7.52
CA VAL A 7 19.12 3.80 -6.95
C VAL A 7 19.64 3.18 -5.66
N ALA A 8 20.77 2.48 -5.81
CA ALA A 8 21.71 2.26 -4.73
C ALA A 8 22.60 3.51 -4.62
N LEU A 9 22.74 4.07 -3.42
CA LEU A 9 23.85 4.96 -3.11
C LEU A 9 24.55 4.46 -1.84
N LEU A 10 25.76 3.99 -2.11
CA LEU A 10 26.79 3.51 -1.21
C LEU A 10 27.13 4.51 -0.11
N GLY A 11 27.40 3.98 1.06
CA GLY A 11 28.08 4.70 2.13
C GLY A 11 29.53 5.05 1.78
N LEU A 12 30.02 6.08 2.46
CA LEU A 12 31.44 6.36 2.62
C LEU A 12 31.67 6.69 4.10
N GLY A 13 32.43 5.83 4.76
CA GLY A 13 32.80 5.98 6.16
C GLY A 13 33.90 7.01 6.38
N LEU A 14 33.95 7.54 7.60
CA LEU A 14 35.15 8.11 8.19
C LEU A 14 35.27 7.58 9.62
N VAL A 15 36.22 6.66 9.79
CA VAL A 15 36.69 6.15 11.07
C VAL A 15 37.71 7.15 11.60
N TYR A 16 37.50 7.68 12.80
CA TYR A 16 38.56 8.29 13.59
C TYR A 16 38.83 7.44 14.84
N TYR A 17 40.03 6.88 14.87
CA TYR A 17 40.66 6.23 16.01
C TYR A 17 41.02 7.27 17.08
N PHE A 18 40.68 6.99 18.34
CA PHE A 18 41.47 7.39 19.50
C PHE A 18 41.50 6.23 20.50
N ALA A 19 42.71 5.88 20.93
CA ALA A 19 43.04 4.80 21.84
C ALA A 19 43.41 5.36 23.23
N ASP A 20 43.05 4.67 24.33
CA ASP A 20 43.98 4.15 25.35
C ASP A 20 43.23 3.35 26.47
N ALA A 21 43.34 2.02 26.41
CA ALA A 21 43.61 1.02 27.49
C ALA A 21 42.78 0.95 28.83
N PRO A 22 42.95 -0.11 29.68
CA PRO A 22 41.87 -1.06 29.98
C PRO A 22 41.55 -1.21 31.49
N ASN A 23 40.41 -1.83 31.84
CA ASN A 23 40.32 -2.59 33.10
C ASN A 23 39.19 -3.64 33.06
N GLU A 24 39.52 -4.83 33.55
CA GLU A 24 38.66 -6.00 33.73
C GLU A 24 37.72 -5.81 34.93
N GLN A 25 36.46 -6.22 34.83
CA GLN A 25 35.87 -7.19 35.78
C GLN A 25 34.48 -7.66 35.36
N SER A 26 34.32 -8.97 35.51
CA SER A 26 33.17 -9.83 35.27
C SER A 26 31.88 -9.45 36.02
N GLN A 27 30.73 -9.78 35.43
CA GLN A 27 29.62 -10.43 36.16
C GLN A 27 28.69 -11.18 35.20
N ASP A 28 28.65 -12.50 35.39
CA ASP A 28 27.61 -13.43 34.97
C ASP A 28 26.30 -13.11 35.71
N ILE A 29 25.20 -12.93 34.98
CA ILE A 29 23.83 -13.26 35.44
C ILE A 29 23.02 -13.68 34.20
N GLN A 30 22.45 -14.89 34.31
CA GLN A 30 21.41 -15.52 33.47
C GLN A 30 20.14 -14.65 33.32
N GLN A 31 19.17 -15.17 32.55
CA GLN A 31 17.80 -14.66 32.30
C GLN A 31 17.73 -13.67 31.11
N SER A 32 16.97 -13.88 30.04
CA SER A 32 15.73 -14.64 29.88
C SER A 32 15.53 -14.97 28.40
N ASP A 33 15.12 -16.19 28.08
CA ASP A 33 14.42 -16.48 26.84
C ASP A 33 13.08 -15.73 26.86
N GLU A 34 13.05 -14.51 26.33
CA GLU A 34 11.83 -13.76 26.06
C GLU A 34 11.96 -13.05 24.71
N LEU A 35 11.82 -13.81 23.63
CA LEU A 35 11.60 -13.29 22.28
C LEU A 35 10.53 -14.14 21.60
N ALA A 36 9.32 -14.17 22.18
CA ALA A 36 8.15 -14.77 21.53
C ALA A 36 6.82 -14.26 22.12
N ALA A 37 6.68 -12.94 22.33
CA ALA A 37 5.36 -12.39 22.69
C ALA A 37 5.08 -10.97 22.14
N GLU A 38 5.94 -10.42 21.28
CA GLU A 38 5.72 -9.10 20.67
C GLU A 38 5.56 -9.22 19.15
N LYS A 39 4.62 -10.03 18.70
CA LYS A 39 4.13 -10.00 17.31
C LYS A 39 2.61 -10.02 17.17
N VAL A 40 1.89 -10.24 18.27
CA VAL A 40 0.43 -10.46 18.22
C VAL A 40 -0.37 -9.17 18.43
N SER A 41 0.21 -8.16 19.09
CA SER A 41 -0.48 -6.87 19.35
C SER A 41 -0.38 -5.89 18.17
N VAL A 42 0.78 -5.82 17.51
CA VAL A 42 1.03 -4.87 16.41
C VAL A 42 0.25 -5.25 15.14
N GLY A 43 0.18 -6.56 14.81
CA GLY A 43 -0.48 -7.04 13.59
C GLY A 43 -1.99 -6.77 13.53
N LYS A 44 -2.69 -6.87 14.68
CA LYS A 44 -4.15 -6.65 14.72
C LYS A 44 -4.53 -5.17 14.60
N SER A 45 -3.69 -4.26 15.11
CA SER A 45 -3.89 -2.81 14.94
C SER A 45 -3.67 -2.41 13.49
N SER A 46 -2.63 -2.95 12.83
CA SER A 46 -2.36 -2.66 11.41
C SER A 46 -3.42 -3.23 10.47
N GLU A 47 -3.97 -4.41 10.73
CA GLU A 47 -5.03 -4.99 9.90
C GLU A 47 -6.32 -4.15 9.94
N HIS A 48 -6.66 -3.59 11.10
CA HIS A 48 -7.79 -2.67 11.23
C HIS A 48 -7.57 -1.36 10.45
N GLU A 49 -6.36 -0.79 10.51
CA GLU A 49 -5.99 0.40 9.74
C GLU A 49 -6.03 0.14 8.23
N ILE A 50 -5.51 -1.00 7.77
CA ILE A 50 -5.59 -1.42 6.36
C ILE A 50 -7.06 -1.59 5.95
N ALA A 51 -7.88 -2.26 6.76
CA ALA A 51 -9.30 -2.44 6.45
C ALA A 51 -10.05 -1.10 6.33
N ALA A 52 -9.73 -0.12 7.18
CA ALA A 52 -10.29 1.22 7.09
C ALA A 52 -9.84 1.95 5.82
N GLY A 53 -8.57 1.83 5.41
CA GLY A 53 -8.11 2.41 4.15
C GLY A 53 -8.72 1.72 2.92
N VAL A 54 -8.94 0.40 2.96
CA VAL A 54 -9.67 -0.31 1.89
C VAL A 54 -11.10 0.22 1.75
N ASP A 55 -11.76 0.57 2.86
CA ASP A 55 -13.07 1.22 2.83
C ASP A 55 -13.04 2.60 2.16
N THR A 56 -11.99 3.39 2.41
CA THR A 56 -11.79 4.67 1.73
C THR A 56 -11.62 4.48 0.23
N VAL A 57 -10.76 3.55 -0.20
CA VAL A 57 -10.55 3.23 -1.63
C VAL A 57 -11.85 2.75 -2.29
N LEU A 58 -12.62 1.90 -1.61
CA LEU A 58 -13.92 1.42 -2.10
C LEU A 58 -14.94 2.55 -2.26
N ALA A 59 -14.98 3.52 -1.34
CA ALA A 59 -15.86 4.67 -1.43
C ALA A 59 -15.51 5.54 -2.65
N THR A 60 -14.23 5.87 -2.84
CA THR A 60 -13.78 6.64 -4.02
C THR A 60 -14.02 5.89 -5.34
N LEU A 61 -13.90 4.55 -5.32
CA LEU A 61 -14.24 3.70 -6.47
C LEU A 61 -15.75 3.74 -6.81
N GLU A 62 -16.61 3.82 -5.79
CA GLU A 62 -18.05 3.97 -5.95
C GLU A 62 -18.41 5.34 -6.53
N ASP A 63 -17.82 6.43 -6.01
CA ASP A 63 -17.99 7.77 -6.56
C ASP A 63 -17.55 7.83 -8.04
N LEU A 64 -16.42 7.19 -8.38
CA LEU A 64 -15.97 7.08 -9.77
C LEU A 64 -16.97 6.31 -10.63
N ASN A 65 -17.53 5.21 -10.13
CA ASN A 65 -18.55 4.42 -10.84
C ASN A 65 -19.81 5.24 -11.11
N ASP A 66 -20.26 6.03 -10.14
CA ASP A 66 -21.45 6.83 -10.24
C ASP A 66 -21.26 8.00 -11.22
N THR A 67 -20.09 8.65 -11.19
CA THR A 67 -19.74 9.72 -12.12
C THR A 67 -19.67 9.20 -13.56
N ILE A 68 -19.00 8.07 -13.84
CA ILE A 68 -18.94 7.54 -15.23
C ILE A 68 -20.30 6.99 -15.71
N THR A 69 -21.25 6.76 -14.81
CA THR A 69 -22.60 6.30 -15.14
C THR A 69 -23.53 7.47 -15.39
N SER A 70 -23.50 8.49 -14.54
CA SER A 70 -24.42 9.62 -14.55
C SER A 70 -23.93 10.79 -15.41
N SER A 71 -22.61 11.01 -15.42
CA SER A 71 -21.94 12.16 -16.04
C SER A 71 -20.68 11.70 -16.79
N PRO A 72 -20.77 10.79 -17.78
CA PRO A 72 -19.60 10.20 -18.45
C PRO A 72 -18.71 11.22 -19.19
N ASP A 73 -19.22 12.40 -19.49
CA ASP A 73 -18.49 13.48 -20.17
C ASP A 73 -17.83 14.46 -19.18
N ASP A 74 -18.03 14.31 -17.87
CA ASP A 74 -17.35 15.11 -16.85
C ASP A 74 -15.90 14.65 -16.65
N THR A 75 -15.09 14.96 -17.65
CA THR A 75 -13.68 14.56 -17.69
C THR A 75 -12.87 15.10 -16.51
N ALA A 76 -13.24 16.26 -15.97
CA ALA A 76 -12.53 16.89 -14.87
C ALA A 76 -12.79 16.13 -13.56
N GLU A 77 -14.04 15.78 -13.29
CA GLU A 77 -14.42 15.03 -12.10
C GLU A 77 -13.89 13.59 -12.15
N ILE A 78 -13.98 12.92 -13.30
CA ILE A 78 -13.41 11.58 -13.49
C ILE A 78 -11.89 11.58 -13.26
N ASN A 79 -11.18 12.60 -13.77
CA ASN A 79 -9.74 12.74 -13.56
C ASN A 79 -9.40 12.96 -12.08
N GLN A 80 -10.17 13.81 -11.40
CA GLN A 80 -9.98 14.11 -9.99
C GLN A 80 -10.21 12.87 -9.12
N LEU A 81 -11.30 12.14 -9.36
CA LEU A 81 -11.58 10.88 -8.67
C LEU A 81 -10.50 9.83 -8.95
N GLY A 82 -9.97 9.78 -10.18
CA GLY A 82 -8.81 8.94 -10.51
C GLY A 82 -7.54 9.30 -9.73
N LYS A 83 -7.32 10.58 -9.38
CA LYS A 83 -6.21 11.02 -8.51
C LYS A 83 -6.46 10.65 -7.07
N THR A 84 -7.65 10.96 -6.56
CA THR A 84 -8.05 10.61 -5.20
C THR A 84 -7.97 9.11 -4.97
N LEU A 85 -8.35 8.28 -5.95
CA LEU A 85 -8.23 6.83 -5.84
C LEU A 85 -6.76 6.35 -5.72
N SER A 86 -5.83 7.05 -6.38
CA SER A 86 -4.39 6.79 -6.22
C SER A 86 -3.92 7.20 -4.84
N GLU A 87 -4.29 8.40 -4.39
CA GLU A 87 -3.92 8.96 -3.09
C GLU A 87 -4.44 8.09 -1.93
N ASP A 88 -5.68 7.60 -2.02
CA ASP A 88 -6.29 6.72 -1.02
C ASP A 88 -5.59 5.35 -0.96
N TRP A 89 -5.20 4.80 -2.12
CA TRP A 89 -4.46 3.53 -2.17
C TRP A 89 -3.05 3.69 -1.58
N ASP A 90 -2.32 4.74 -1.97
CA ASP A 90 -0.95 5.02 -1.52
C ASP A 90 -0.83 5.07 0.03
N VAL A 91 -1.89 5.49 0.73
CA VAL A 91 -1.93 5.53 2.22
C VAL A 91 -1.72 4.14 2.84
N ILE A 92 -2.29 3.09 2.23
CA ILE A 92 -2.21 1.72 2.74
C ILE A 92 -1.28 0.83 1.92
N GLU A 93 -0.90 1.25 0.71
CA GLU A 93 -0.18 0.46 -0.29
C GLU A 93 0.98 -0.31 0.31
N LYS A 94 1.90 0.41 0.96
CA LYS A 94 3.12 -0.18 1.54
C LYS A 94 2.80 -1.24 2.60
N GLN A 95 1.77 -1.01 3.42
CA GLN A 95 1.38 -1.99 4.43
C GLN A 95 0.77 -3.24 3.80
N VAL A 96 0.00 -3.08 2.71
CA VAL A 96 -0.55 -4.20 1.94
C VAL A 96 0.57 -4.95 1.22
N GLU A 97 1.54 -4.28 0.62
CA GLU A 97 2.70 -4.88 -0.04
C GLU A 97 3.52 -5.75 0.93
N GLU A 98 3.85 -5.20 2.11
CA GLU A 98 4.72 -5.88 3.07
C GLU A 98 4.03 -7.07 3.76
N ASN A 99 2.75 -6.93 4.10
CA ASN A 99 2.03 -7.93 4.91
C ASN A 99 1.18 -8.90 4.07
N PHE A 100 0.75 -8.48 2.87
CA PHE A 100 -0.17 -9.23 2.01
C PHE A 100 0.28 -9.18 0.53
N PRO A 101 1.51 -9.62 0.20
CA PRO A 101 2.13 -9.39 -1.11
C PRO A 101 1.39 -10.02 -2.30
N ASP A 102 0.63 -11.10 -2.07
CA ASP A 102 -0.18 -11.74 -3.11
C ASP A 102 -1.47 -10.94 -3.37
N ASP A 103 -2.12 -10.43 -2.31
CA ASP A 103 -3.30 -9.57 -2.43
C ASP A 103 -2.94 -8.22 -3.05
N TYR A 104 -1.80 -7.64 -2.63
CA TYR A 104 -1.20 -6.45 -3.23
C TYR A 104 -1.14 -6.56 -4.76
N LYS A 105 -0.41 -7.57 -5.27
CA LYS A 105 -0.27 -7.79 -6.73
C LYS A 105 -1.62 -8.02 -7.40
N ASN A 106 -2.47 -8.83 -6.78
CA ASN A 106 -3.79 -9.12 -7.33
C ASN A 106 -4.64 -7.85 -7.48
N ILE A 107 -4.66 -6.97 -6.48
CA ILE A 107 -5.40 -5.69 -6.51
C ILE A 107 -4.83 -4.77 -7.60
N GLU A 108 -3.52 -4.57 -7.61
CA GLU A 108 -2.83 -3.63 -8.50
C GLU A 108 -2.95 -3.96 -9.99
N ASP A 109 -3.01 -5.26 -10.31
CA ASP A 109 -3.21 -5.75 -11.68
C ASP A 109 -4.47 -5.16 -12.35
N SER A 110 -5.44 -4.68 -11.56
CA SER A 110 -6.63 -3.97 -12.04
C SER A 110 -6.71 -2.51 -11.58
N LEU A 111 -6.23 -2.18 -10.38
CA LEU A 111 -6.35 -0.84 -9.81
C LEU A 111 -5.52 0.20 -10.58
N TYR A 112 -4.24 -0.08 -10.85
CA TYR A 112 -3.41 0.89 -11.57
C TYR A 112 -3.82 1.11 -13.03
N PRO A 113 -4.19 0.07 -13.80
CA PRO A 113 -4.81 0.29 -15.11
C PRO A 113 -6.03 1.20 -15.02
N LEU A 114 -6.94 0.98 -14.05
CA LEU A 114 -8.13 1.80 -13.87
C LEU A 114 -7.76 3.27 -13.61
N ILE A 115 -6.84 3.52 -12.67
CA ILE A 115 -6.32 4.86 -12.35
C ILE A 115 -5.73 5.50 -13.61
N ALA A 116 -4.89 4.77 -14.35
CA ALA A 116 -4.27 5.27 -15.57
C ALA A 116 -5.30 5.64 -16.65
N TYR A 117 -6.40 4.90 -16.77
CA TYR A 117 -7.50 5.23 -17.69
C TYR A 117 -8.34 6.43 -17.22
N ALA A 118 -8.56 6.58 -15.92
CA ALA A 118 -9.26 7.72 -15.33
C ALA A 118 -8.46 9.03 -15.43
N GLN A 119 -7.13 8.94 -15.28
CA GLN A 119 -6.25 10.12 -15.26
C GLN A 119 -5.79 10.61 -16.64
N LYS A 120 -6.23 9.98 -17.73
CA LYS A 120 -5.95 10.48 -19.10
C LYS A 120 -6.54 11.86 -19.31
N GLY A 121 -5.93 12.65 -20.21
CA GLY A 121 -6.51 13.93 -20.64
C GLY A 121 -7.91 13.81 -21.24
N GLN A 122 -8.24 12.64 -21.81
CA GLN A 122 -9.61 12.18 -22.02
C GLN A 122 -9.76 10.81 -21.36
N PRO A 123 -10.51 10.71 -20.25
CA PRO A 123 -10.71 9.44 -19.55
C PRO A 123 -11.35 8.37 -20.43
N ASP A 124 -10.86 7.14 -20.33
CA ASP A 124 -11.40 6.01 -21.10
C ASP A 124 -12.54 5.35 -20.32
N THR A 125 -13.73 5.97 -20.36
CA THR A 125 -14.90 5.52 -19.58
C THR A 125 -15.31 4.08 -19.87
N LYS A 126 -15.02 3.56 -21.07
CA LYS A 126 -15.25 2.15 -21.40
C LYS A 126 -14.32 1.24 -20.62
N GLN A 127 -13.02 1.53 -20.60
CA GLN A 127 -12.06 0.73 -19.82
C GLN A 127 -12.31 0.86 -18.32
N ILE A 128 -12.61 2.07 -17.83
CA ILE A 128 -12.94 2.30 -16.42
C ILE A 128 -14.14 1.43 -16.00
N LYS A 129 -15.25 1.45 -16.76
CA LYS A 129 -16.44 0.59 -16.50
C LYS A 129 -16.13 -0.91 -16.48
N GLN A 130 -15.16 -1.36 -17.28
CA GLN A 130 -14.75 -2.77 -17.32
C GLN A 130 -13.89 -3.18 -16.13
N LEU A 131 -13.12 -2.25 -15.56
CA LEU A 131 -12.17 -2.53 -14.47
C LEU A 131 -12.78 -2.34 -13.08
N ILE A 132 -13.72 -1.40 -12.91
CA ILE A 132 -14.39 -1.15 -11.61
C ILE A 132 -14.88 -2.42 -10.91
N PRO A 133 -15.65 -3.33 -11.54
CA PRO A 133 -16.12 -4.52 -10.84
C PRO A 133 -14.96 -5.43 -10.39
N GLN A 134 -13.90 -5.54 -11.19
CA GLN A 134 -12.72 -6.35 -10.83
C GLN A 134 -12.00 -5.77 -9.61
N VAL A 135 -11.78 -4.46 -9.58
CA VAL A 135 -11.15 -3.78 -8.44
C VAL A 135 -12.02 -3.91 -7.20
N LYS A 136 -13.33 -3.68 -7.33
CA LYS A 136 -14.30 -3.79 -6.23
C LYS A 136 -14.32 -5.20 -5.62
N ASP A 137 -14.38 -6.23 -6.45
CA ASP A 137 -14.40 -7.62 -6.01
C ASP A 137 -13.11 -7.99 -5.26
N LYS A 138 -11.95 -7.57 -5.78
CA LYS A 138 -10.65 -7.86 -5.17
C LYS A 138 -10.46 -7.13 -3.84
N LEU A 139 -10.80 -5.85 -3.76
CA LEU A 139 -10.74 -5.08 -2.51
C LEU A 139 -11.69 -5.63 -1.46
N THR A 140 -12.90 -6.03 -1.87
CA THR A 140 -13.89 -6.62 -0.96
C THR A 140 -13.42 -7.97 -0.43
N ALA A 141 -12.94 -8.86 -1.31
CA ALA A 141 -12.38 -10.16 -0.90
C ALA A 141 -11.18 -9.99 0.04
N PHE A 142 -10.31 -9.02 -0.25
CA PHE A 142 -9.19 -8.68 0.64
C PHE A 142 -9.67 -8.21 2.01
N LYS A 143 -10.66 -7.31 2.05
CA LYS A 143 -11.26 -6.84 3.31
C LYS A 143 -11.90 -7.96 4.13
N GLU A 144 -12.63 -8.87 3.48
CA GLU A 144 -13.23 -10.04 4.15
C GLU A 144 -12.16 -10.94 4.78
N LYS A 145 -11.03 -11.13 4.08
CA LYS A 145 -9.88 -11.87 4.60
C LYS A 145 -9.27 -11.20 5.84
N LEU A 146 -9.20 -9.87 5.91
CA LEU A 146 -8.72 -9.13 7.08
C LEU A 146 -9.65 -9.28 8.30
N SER A 147 -10.91 -9.66 8.09
CA SER A 147 -11.93 -9.79 9.14
C SER A 147 -12.15 -11.24 9.62
N SER A 148 -11.44 -12.20 9.02
CA SER A 148 -11.60 -13.65 9.25
C SER A 148 -10.59 -14.20 10.25
#